data_AF-A0A0G1JNP2-F1
#
_entry.id   AF-A0A0G1JNP2-F1
#
_cell.length_a   1.000
_cell.length_b   1.000
_cell.length_c   1.000
_cell.angle_alpha   90.00
_cell.angle_beta   90.00
_cell.angle_gamma   90.00
#
_symmetry.space_group_name_H-M   'P 1'
#
loop_
_entity.id
_entity.type
_entity.pdbx_description
1 polymer ?
#
loop_
_entity_poly.entity_id
_entity_poly.type
_entity_poly.pdbx_seq_one_letter_code
_entity_poly.pdbx_strand_id
1 'polypeptide(L)'
;NAPCQREDVAVMIGEVFELGGEDTDYEGVFPDVEPTDPYGGYFQAVYDIDIMTGDGDTQNFRPEEGINRAEISKVMNKALEVYEYNTVNDDLDDLDLEYTAEEPSEEEPSSEEVKDSGDGEDFMEYDASKEQASFFSWLMAFLPFLR
;
A
#
# COMPACT_ATOMS: atom_id res chain seq x y z
N ASN A 1 -32.38 -7.99 11.31
CA ASN A 1 -31.25 -7.86 10.37
C ASN A 1 -31.09 -6.38 10.06
N ALA A 2 -30.43 -5.64 10.95
CA ALA A 2 -30.09 -4.25 10.71
C ALA A 2 -28.86 -4.21 9.79
N PRO A 3 -28.66 -3.15 8.97
CA PRO A 3 -27.42 -2.99 8.24
C PRO A 3 -26.24 -2.91 9.24
N CYS A 4 -25.09 -3.47 8.86
CA CYS A 4 -23.84 -3.30 9.59
C CYS A 4 -23.45 -1.82 9.53
N GLN A 5 -23.02 -1.25 10.65
CA GLN A 5 -22.66 0.17 10.73
C GLN A 5 -21.16 0.36 10.52
N ARG A 6 -20.74 1.60 10.23
CA ARG A 6 -19.31 1.94 10.04
C ARG A 6 -18.52 1.80 11.33
N GLU A 7 -19.15 2.11 12.46
CA GLU A 7 -18.60 1.86 13.80
C GLU A 7 -18.26 0.38 14.01
N ASP A 8 -19.21 -0.53 13.75
CA ASP A 8 -19.01 -1.98 13.93
C ASP A 8 -17.78 -2.48 13.15
N VAL A 9 -17.55 -1.94 11.96
CA VAL A 9 -16.42 -2.33 11.10
C VAL A 9 -15.09 -1.77 11.63
N ALA A 10 -15.06 -0.53 12.10
CA ALA A 10 -13.84 0.05 12.68
C ALA A 10 -13.46 -0.66 13.97
N VAL A 11 -14.42 -0.95 14.86
CA VAL A 11 -14.20 -1.72 16.08
C VAL A 11 -13.71 -3.13 15.73
N MET A 12 -14.36 -3.82 14.79
CA MET A 12 -13.94 -5.17 14.37
C MET A 12 -12.51 -5.19 13.81
N ILE A 13 -12.13 -4.22 12.98
CA ILE A 13 -10.77 -4.12 12.46
C ILE A 13 -9.79 -3.78 13.58
N GLY A 14 -10.14 -2.83 14.44
CA GLY A 14 -9.33 -2.49 15.61
C GLY A 14 -9.07 -3.69 16.51
N GLU A 15 -10.09 -4.47 16.82
CA GLU A 15 -9.92 -5.70 17.61
C GLU A 15 -9.10 -6.77 16.89
N VAL A 16 -9.38 -7.05 15.61
CA VAL A 16 -8.72 -8.14 14.85
C VAL A 16 -7.23 -7.86 14.61
N PHE A 17 -6.88 -6.60 14.38
CA PHE A 17 -5.51 -6.17 14.13
C PHE A 17 -4.82 -5.56 15.36
N GLU A 18 -5.47 -5.63 16.53
CA GLU A 18 -4.97 -5.12 17.81
C GLU A 18 -4.58 -3.62 17.76
N LEU A 19 -5.43 -2.80 17.14
CA LEU A 19 -5.27 -1.37 16.95
C LEU A 19 -6.25 -0.60 17.86
N GLY A 20 -5.74 0.39 18.58
CA GLY A 20 -6.58 1.32 19.34
C GLY A 20 -7.19 0.70 20.62
N GLY A 21 -8.42 1.11 20.94
CA GLY A 21 -9.19 0.61 22.09
C GLY A 21 -9.41 1.63 23.20
N GLU A 22 -9.91 1.17 24.35
CA GLU A 22 -10.25 2.04 25.51
C GLU A 22 -9.04 2.79 26.06
N ASP A 23 -7.84 2.22 25.94
CA ASP A 23 -6.59 2.84 26.37
C ASP A 23 -6.00 3.83 25.34
N THR A 24 -6.62 3.96 24.16
CA THR A 24 -6.16 4.86 23.10
C THR A 24 -6.96 6.15 23.13
N ASP A 25 -6.26 7.27 23.28
CA ASP A 25 -6.88 8.60 23.28
C ASP A 25 -7.44 8.94 21.89
N TYR A 26 -8.65 9.49 21.86
CA TYR A 26 -9.25 10.02 20.64
C TYR A 26 -8.95 11.51 20.48
N GLU A 27 -8.31 11.89 19.37
CA GLU A 27 -7.86 13.28 19.13
C GLU A 27 -8.93 14.15 18.46
N GLY A 28 -10.13 13.60 18.20
CA GLY A 28 -11.20 14.34 17.54
C GLY A 28 -10.98 14.55 16.04
N VAL A 29 -10.35 13.57 15.36
CA VAL A 29 -10.07 13.62 13.92
C VAL A 29 -11.34 13.68 13.04
N PHE A 30 -12.49 13.26 13.58
CA PHE A 30 -13.77 13.27 12.89
C PHE A 30 -14.73 14.25 13.56
N PRO A 31 -15.27 15.27 12.84
CA PRO A 31 -16.09 16.31 13.43
C PRO A 31 -17.44 15.83 14.02
N ASP A 32 -17.92 14.67 13.59
CA ASP A 32 -19.20 14.09 14.00
C ASP A 32 -19.07 13.00 15.08
N VAL A 33 -17.89 12.83 15.66
CA VAL A 33 -17.63 11.92 16.78
C VAL A 33 -17.27 12.76 18.02
N GLU A 34 -17.90 12.46 19.15
CA GLU A 34 -17.58 13.16 20.39
C GLU A 34 -16.21 12.71 20.94
N PRO A 35 -15.39 13.59 21.52
CA PRO A 35 -14.12 13.21 22.15
C PRO A 35 -14.24 12.14 23.25
N THR A 36 -15.43 12.00 23.84
CA THR A 36 -15.74 11.02 24.89
C THR A 36 -16.43 9.77 24.36
N ASP A 37 -16.47 9.57 23.05
CA ASP A 37 -17.03 8.37 22.44
C ASP A 37 -16.26 7.13 22.90
N PRO A 38 -16.94 6.08 23.42
CA PRO A 38 -16.28 4.89 23.95
C PRO A 38 -15.48 4.11 22.88
N TYR A 39 -15.76 4.32 21.59
CA TYR A 39 -15.06 3.70 20.47
C TYR A 39 -14.08 4.66 19.79
N GLY A 40 -13.91 5.88 20.31
CA GLY A 40 -13.05 6.91 19.75
C GLY A 40 -11.61 6.43 19.52
N GLY A 41 -11.05 5.64 20.45
CA GLY A 41 -9.70 5.09 20.30
C GLY A 41 -9.55 4.16 19.09
N TYR A 42 -10.59 3.40 18.74
CA TYR A 42 -10.60 2.60 17.51
C TYR A 42 -10.68 3.48 16.27
N PHE A 43 -11.52 4.52 16.30
CA PHE A 43 -11.66 5.47 15.20
C PHE A 43 -10.36 6.23 14.94
N GLN A 44 -9.64 6.63 16.00
CA GLN A 44 -8.30 7.21 15.90
C GLN A 44 -7.35 6.24 15.19
N ALA A 45 -7.26 5.01 15.68
CA ALA A 45 -6.27 4.06 15.19
C ALA A 45 -6.47 3.71 13.71
N VAL A 46 -7.71 3.48 13.26
CA VAL A 46 -7.98 3.19 11.84
C VAL A 46 -7.80 4.43 10.94
N TYR A 47 -7.87 5.63 11.50
CA TYR A 47 -7.56 6.87 10.80
C TYR A 47 -6.06 7.07 10.63
N ASP A 48 -5.28 6.88 11.69
CA ASP A 48 -3.83 7.13 11.71
C ASP A 48 -3.05 6.28 10.70
N ILE A 49 -3.60 5.12 10.33
CA ILE A 49 -3.03 4.20 9.35
C ILE A 49 -3.84 4.14 8.03
N ASP A 50 -4.66 5.15 7.76
CA ASP A 50 -5.38 5.35 6.49
C ASP A 50 -6.36 4.22 6.08
N ILE A 51 -6.80 3.38 7.02
CA ILE A 51 -7.81 2.34 6.76
C ILE A 51 -9.19 2.98 6.57
N MET A 52 -9.59 3.88 7.48
CA MET A 52 -10.84 4.66 7.39
C MET A 52 -10.57 6.14 7.64
N THR A 53 -10.80 6.97 6.61
CA THR A 53 -10.42 8.39 6.62
C THR A 53 -11.61 9.34 6.71
N GLY A 54 -12.82 8.84 6.99
CA GLY A 54 -14.05 9.62 6.91
C GLY A 54 -14.44 10.00 5.47
N ASP A 55 -15.45 10.86 5.34
CA ASP A 55 -15.89 11.42 4.07
C ASP A 55 -14.92 12.49 3.56
N GLY A 56 -14.57 12.45 2.27
CA GLY A 56 -13.59 13.38 1.69
C GLY A 56 -13.95 14.87 1.77
N ASP A 57 -15.24 15.23 1.80
CA ASP A 57 -15.69 16.63 1.82
C ASP A 57 -15.87 17.19 3.23
N THR A 58 -16.33 16.36 4.18
CA THR A 58 -16.72 16.79 5.52
C THR A 58 -15.83 16.24 6.62
N GLN A 59 -14.95 15.29 6.31
CA GLN A 59 -14.18 14.53 7.30
C GLN A 59 -15.07 13.75 8.29
N ASN A 60 -16.37 13.57 8.01
CA ASN A 60 -17.26 12.88 8.94
C ASN A 60 -17.01 11.37 8.89
N PHE A 61 -17.03 10.71 10.06
CA PHE A 61 -16.93 9.26 10.17
C PHE A 61 -18.25 8.55 9.92
N ARG A 62 -19.35 9.15 10.40
CA ARG A 62 -20.73 8.64 10.36
C ARG A 62 -20.88 7.26 10.99
N PRO A 63 -20.63 7.13 12.30
CA PRO A 63 -20.55 5.83 12.99
C PRO A 63 -21.82 4.98 12.77
N GLU A 64 -23.00 5.60 12.87
CA GLU A 64 -24.30 4.95 12.74
C GLU A 64 -24.75 4.67 11.29
N GLU A 65 -24.02 5.15 10.28
CA GLU A 65 -24.40 4.93 8.89
C GLU A 65 -24.10 3.49 8.46
N GLY A 66 -25.05 2.89 7.73
CA GLY A 66 -24.90 1.54 7.21
C GLY A 66 -23.81 1.48 6.14
N ILE A 67 -22.89 0.52 6.28
CA ILE A 67 -21.82 0.28 5.31
C ILE A 67 -22.18 -0.89 4.39
N ASN A 68 -21.96 -0.70 3.08
CA ASN A 68 -22.26 -1.73 2.10
C ASN A 68 -21.10 -2.73 1.90
N ARG A 69 -21.38 -3.87 1.28
CA ARG A 69 -20.38 -4.96 1.11
C ARG A 69 -19.13 -4.53 0.32
N ALA A 70 -19.28 -3.64 -0.66
CA ALA A 70 -18.15 -3.17 -1.47
C ALA A 70 -17.23 -2.26 -0.64
N GLU A 71 -17.81 -1.42 0.22
CA GLU A 71 -17.05 -0.57 1.15
C GLU A 71 -16.32 -1.42 2.20
N ILE A 72 -16.99 -2.41 2.80
CA ILE A 72 -16.35 -3.35 3.73
C ILE A 72 -15.17 -4.04 3.05
N SER A 73 -15.35 -4.52 1.81
CA SER A 73 -14.26 -5.18 1.06
C SER A 73 -13.07 -4.25 0.82
N LYS A 74 -13.33 -2.97 0.51
CA LYS A 74 -12.28 -1.97 0.32
C LYS A 74 -11.50 -1.71 1.61
N VAL A 75 -12.22 -1.52 2.73
CA VAL A 75 -11.61 -1.26 4.04
C VAL A 75 -10.81 -2.48 4.51
N MET A 76 -11.33 -3.70 4.33
CA MET A 76 -10.62 -4.93 4.68
C MET A 76 -9.34 -5.12 3.85
N ASN A 77 -9.39 -4.85 2.54
CA ASN A 77 -8.19 -4.92 1.70
C ASN A 77 -7.11 -3.94 2.16
N LYS A 78 -7.49 -2.70 2.54
CA LYS A 78 -6.56 -1.73 3.12
C LYS A 78 -5.95 -2.22 4.43
N ALA A 79 -6.75 -2.80 5.32
CA ALA A 79 -6.26 -3.33 6.59
C ALA A 79 -5.23 -4.46 6.38
N LEU A 80 -5.49 -5.37 5.44
CA LEU A 80 -4.57 -6.45 5.09
C LEU A 80 -3.28 -5.95 4.44
N GLU A 81 -3.36 -4.94 3.58
CA GLU A 81 -2.18 -4.30 2.95
C GLU A 81 -1.26 -3.68 4.01
N VAL A 82 -1.83 -2.94 4.98
CA VAL A 82 -1.08 -2.38 6.09
C VAL A 82 -0.43 -3.48 6.94
N TYR A 83 -1.15 -4.56 7.21
CA TYR A 83 -0.62 -5.70 7.97
C TYR A 83 0.55 -6.38 7.26
N GLU A 84 0.41 -6.70 5.97
CA GLU A 84 1.46 -7.34 5.17
C GLU A 84 2.73 -6.48 5.13
N TYR A 85 2.58 -5.16 4.90
CA TYR A 85 3.71 -4.23 4.87
C TYR A 85 4.52 -4.21 6.18
N ASN A 86 3.83 -4.20 7.32
CA ASN A 86 4.49 -4.20 8.62
C ASN A 86 5.24 -5.50 8.89
N THR A 87 4.68 -6.65 8.50
CA THR A 87 5.34 -7.96 8.69
C THR A 87 6.57 -8.17 7.80
N VAL A 88 6.58 -7.59 6.59
CA VAL A 88 7.73 -7.73 5.67
C VAL A 88 8.92 -6.86 6.11
N ASN A 89 8.66 -5.69 6.71
CA ASN A 89 9.75 -4.83 7.20
C ASN A 89 10.43 -5.42 8.44
N ASP A 90 9.67 -6.04 9.36
CA ASP A 90 10.25 -6.73 10.53
C ASP A 90 11.24 -7.85 10.11
N ASP A 91 10.99 -8.53 8.99
CA ASP A 91 11.89 -9.57 8.45
C ASP A 91 13.11 -9.02 7.69
N LEU A 92 13.07 -7.75 7.25
CA LEU A 92 14.16 -7.10 6.50
C LEU A 92 15.16 -6.36 7.40
N ASP A 93 14.77 -5.99 8.61
CA ASP A 93 15.67 -5.41 9.62
C ASP A 93 16.75 -6.42 10.09
N ASP A 94 16.51 -7.72 9.90
CA ASP A 94 17.46 -8.81 10.20
C ASP A 94 18.45 -9.12 9.05
N LEU A 95 18.30 -8.49 7.88
CA LEU A 95 19.20 -8.66 6.74
C LEU A 95 20.24 -7.52 6.69
N ASP A 96 21.26 -7.64 7.55
CA ASP A 96 22.52 -6.89 7.43
C ASP A 96 23.26 -7.37 6.15
N LEU A 97 22.83 -6.87 4.98
CA LEU A 97 23.57 -7.03 3.73
C LEU A 97 24.77 -6.09 3.75
N GLU A 98 25.87 -6.56 4.34
CA GLU A 98 27.19 -5.95 4.21
C GLU A 98 27.61 -6.00 2.73
N TYR A 99 27.26 -4.95 1.98
CA TYR A 99 27.71 -4.76 0.60
C TYR A 99 29.19 -4.38 0.62
N THR A 100 30.08 -5.38 0.64
CA THR A 100 31.49 -5.13 0.31
C THR A 100 31.57 -4.84 -1.18
N ALA A 101 31.53 -3.56 -1.51
CA ALA A 101 31.90 -3.09 -2.84
C ALA A 101 33.36 -3.48 -3.08
N GLU A 102 33.61 -4.58 -3.78
CA GLU A 102 34.93 -4.80 -4.37
C GLU A 102 35.12 -3.70 -5.42
N GLU A 103 36.04 -2.77 -5.15
CA GLU A 103 36.38 -1.74 -6.13
C GLU A 103 36.86 -2.43 -7.41
N PRO A 104 36.24 -2.15 -8.58
CA PRO A 104 36.69 -2.72 -9.82
C PRO A 104 38.09 -2.16 -10.14
N SER A 105 39.08 -3.04 -10.17
CA SER A 105 40.45 -2.70 -10.55
C SER A 105 40.47 -2.10 -11.96
N GLU A 106 40.96 -0.87 -12.05
CA GLU A 106 41.18 -0.15 -13.31
C GLU A 106 42.24 -0.86 -14.16
N GLU A 107 41.81 -1.72 -15.09
CA GLU A 107 42.65 -2.14 -16.21
C GLU A 107 42.35 -1.24 -17.42
N GLU A 108 43.32 -0.39 -17.75
CA GLU A 108 43.34 0.46 -18.95
C GLU A 108 43.15 -0.39 -20.22
N PRO A 109 42.22 -0.05 -21.14
CA PRO A 109 42.02 -0.81 -22.36
C PRO A 109 43.19 -0.55 -23.33
N SER A 110 44.05 -1.56 -23.46
CA SER A 110 45.03 -1.68 -24.54
C SER A 110 44.33 -1.64 -25.90
N SER A 111 44.75 -0.69 -26.74
CA SER A 111 44.26 -0.50 -28.10
C SER A 111 44.61 -1.70 -28.99
N GLU A 112 43.65 -2.60 -29.19
CA GLU A 112 43.78 -3.68 -30.16
C GLU A 112 42.71 -3.50 -31.24
N GLU A 113 43.17 -3.17 -32.46
CA GLU A 113 42.30 -3.03 -33.63
C GLU A 113 41.61 -4.36 -33.95
N VAL A 114 40.33 -4.46 -33.64
CA VAL A 114 39.47 -5.56 -34.07
C VAL A 114 39.15 -5.35 -35.55
N LYS A 115 39.74 -6.19 -36.41
CA LYS A 115 39.38 -6.28 -37.82
C LYS A 115 37.96 -6.82 -37.95
N ASP A 116 37.16 -6.07 -38.70
CA ASP A 116 35.88 -6.46 -39.25
C ASP A 116 36.00 -7.77 -40.03
N SER A 117 35.43 -8.82 -39.44
CA SER A 117 35.01 -10.02 -40.15
C SER A 117 33.67 -10.39 -39.55
N GLY A 118 32.62 -9.99 -40.26
CA GLY A 118 31.25 -10.25 -39.88
C GLY A 118 30.98 -11.72 -39.61
N ASP A 119 30.06 -11.93 -38.67
CA ASP A 119 28.96 -12.89 -38.72
C ASP A 119 28.02 -12.50 -37.56
N GLY A 120 26.73 -12.43 -37.86
CA GLY A 120 25.75 -11.66 -37.10
C GLY A 120 25.35 -12.25 -35.74
N GLU A 121 25.10 -11.34 -34.80
CA GLU A 121 24.07 -11.49 -33.77
C GLU A 121 23.37 -10.13 -33.63
N ASP A 122 22.05 -10.13 -33.85
CA ASP A 122 21.20 -8.94 -33.84
C ASP A 122 21.17 -8.36 -32.41
N PHE A 123 21.87 -7.23 -32.22
CA PHE A 123 21.83 -6.45 -31.00
C PHE A 123 20.41 -5.89 -30.82
N MET A 124 19.65 -6.42 -29.86
CA MET A 124 18.36 -5.83 -29.50
C MET A 124 18.59 -4.42 -28.96
N GLU A 125 18.15 -3.43 -29.74
CA GLU A 125 18.02 -2.05 -29.31
C GLU A 125 16.99 -2.00 -28.16
N TYR A 126 17.48 -1.75 -26.95
CA TYR A 126 16.66 -1.63 -25.75
C TYR A 126 15.87 -0.33 -25.80
N ASP A 127 14.65 -0.42 -26.33
CA ASP A 127 13.70 0.69 -26.39
C ASP A 127 12.83 0.71 -25.12
N ALA A 128 13.20 1.57 -24.18
CA ALA A 128 12.49 1.83 -22.93
C ALA A 128 11.02 2.28 -23.13
N SER A 129 10.59 2.65 -24.34
CA SER A 129 9.20 3.01 -24.63
C SER A 129 8.25 1.79 -24.66
N LYS A 130 8.78 0.57 -24.82
CA LYS A 130 7.96 -0.66 -24.90
C LYS A 130 7.46 -1.15 -23.54
N GLU A 131 8.17 -0.89 -22.44
CA GLU A 131 7.70 -1.28 -21.10
C GLU A 131 6.54 -0.40 -20.63
N GLN A 132 6.57 0.89 -20.96
CA GLN A 132 5.46 1.82 -20.68
C GLN A 132 4.19 1.41 -21.45
N ALA A 133 4.34 0.94 -22.69
CA ALA A 133 3.23 0.42 -23.49
C ALA A 133 2.71 -0.93 -22.97
N SER A 134 3.57 -1.79 -22.42
CA SER A 134 3.20 -3.09 -21.82
C SER A 134 2.36 -2.91 -20.56
N PHE A 135 2.80 -2.05 -19.65
CA PHE A 135 2.06 -1.74 -18.43
C PHE A 135 0.71 -1.05 -18.73
N PHE A 136 0.69 -0.06 -19.64
CA PHE A 136 -0.56 0.58 -20.06
C PHE A 136 -1.48 -0.36 -20.83
N SER A 137 -0.97 -1.30 -21.63
CA SER A 137 -1.79 -2.29 -22.33
C SER A 137 -2.38 -3.32 -21.36
N TRP A 138 -1.65 -3.70 -20.30
CA TRP A 138 -2.17 -4.55 -19.23
C TRP A 138 -3.22 -3.81 -18.38
N LEU A 139 -2.98 -2.55 -18.03
CA LEU A 139 -3.91 -1.66 -17.34
C LEU A 139 -5.21 -1.45 -18.14
N MET A 140 -5.10 -1.21 -19.46
CA MET A 140 -6.23 -1.02 -20.37
C MET A 140 -6.99 -2.32 -20.66
N ALA A 141 -6.33 -3.47 -20.62
CA ALA A 141 -7.00 -4.77 -20.72
C ALA A 141 -7.78 -5.13 -19.43
N PHE A 142 -7.40 -4.59 -18.28
CA PHE A 142 -8.07 -4.83 -16.99
C PHE A 142 -9.17 -3.81 -16.66
N LEU A 143 -9.14 -2.63 -17.27
CA LEU A 143 -10.16 -1.57 -17.16
C LEU A 143 -11.62 -2.01 -17.43
N PRO A 144 -11.96 -2.92 -18.37
CA PRO A 144 -13.33 -3.41 -18.53
C PRO A 144 -13.81 -4.37 -17.42
N PHE A 145 -12.94 -4.82 -16.50
CA PHE A 145 -13.32 -5.62 -15.33
C PHE A 145 -13.67 -4.74 -14.10
N LEU A 146 -13.49 -3.41 -14.21
CA LEU A 146 -13.81 -2.42 -13.18
C LEU A 146 -15.19 -1.76 -13.40
N ARG A 147 -16.12 -2.43 -14.07
CA ARG A 147 -17.52 -2.01 -14.18
C ARG A 147 -18.48 -3.06 -13.62
#